data_AF-A0A1Q1FGN4-F1
#
_entry.id   AF-A0A1Q1FGN4-F1
#
_cell.length_a   1.000
_cell.length_b   1.000
_cell.length_c   1.000
_cell.angle_alpha   90.00
_cell.angle_beta   90.00
_cell.angle_gamma   90.00
#
_symmetry.space_group_name_H-M   'P 1'
#
loop_
_entity.id
_entity.type
_entity.pdbx_description
1 polymer ?
#
loop_
_entity_poly.entity_id
_entity_poly.type
_entity_poly.pdbx_seq_one_letter_code
_entity_poly.pdbx_strand_id
1 'polypeptide(L)'
;MSRSSARRGQVEPVAAIVAVFALGVGLTIYAGAVEDAVPGTEPRNVAQPTLSAVEDAIETAGVVQTDRLSRVNAVTPAGRQLNVTLTAGDRRWTRGDRAPASAQRASTRVSVGLGSGRVRPGRLTVRVW
;
A
#
# COMPACT_ATOMS: atom_id res chain seq x y z
N MET A 1 -48.66 51.04 12.86
CA MET A 1 -47.36 51.39 12.23
C MET A 1 -46.30 50.46 12.79
N SER A 2 -45.87 49.49 11.98
CA SER A 2 -44.83 48.52 12.31
C SER A 2 -43.48 49.21 12.49
N ARG A 3 -42.80 48.94 13.61
CA ARG A 3 -41.40 49.31 13.84
C ARG A 3 -40.59 48.04 14.09
N SER A 4 -40.41 47.26 13.03
CA SER A 4 -39.40 46.19 13.00
C SER A 4 -38.08 46.82 12.55
N SER A 5 -37.39 47.49 13.47
CA SER A 5 -36.12 48.15 13.18
C SER A 5 -34.96 47.15 13.28
N ALA A 6 -34.52 46.69 12.11
CA ALA A 6 -33.11 46.71 11.68
C ALA A 6 -32.05 45.99 12.55
N ARG A 7 -32.38 44.89 13.24
CA ARG A 7 -31.37 44.03 13.89
C ARG A 7 -31.07 42.75 13.10
N ARG A 8 -30.95 42.86 11.76
CA ARG A 8 -30.73 41.68 10.91
C ARG A 8 -30.02 41.97 9.58
N GLY A 9 -28.91 42.72 9.63
CA GLY A 9 -28.17 43.07 8.41
C GLY A 9 -26.66 43.23 8.55
N GLN A 10 -26.10 43.18 9.76
CA GLN A 10 -24.65 43.18 9.95
C GLN A 10 -24.29 41.88 10.65
N VAL A 11 -24.04 40.83 9.85
CA VAL A 11 -23.07 39.84 10.29
C VAL A 11 -21.81 40.66 10.50
N GLU A 12 -21.46 40.89 11.77
CA GLU A 12 -20.34 41.76 12.14
C GLU A 12 -19.14 41.27 11.32
N PRO A 13 -18.56 42.09 10.42
CA PRO A 13 -17.52 41.62 9.51
C PRO A 13 -16.36 40.96 10.27
N VAL A 14 -16.15 41.39 11.51
CA VAL A 14 -15.27 40.75 12.48
C VAL A 14 -15.65 39.30 12.78
N ALA A 15 -16.91 39.00 13.06
CA ALA A 15 -17.37 37.63 13.31
C ALA A 15 -17.15 36.71 12.10
N ALA A 16 -17.35 37.22 10.88
CA ALA A 16 -17.07 36.47 9.66
C ALA A 16 -15.56 36.19 9.51
N ILE A 17 -14.70 37.18 9.78
CA ILE A 17 -13.24 37.03 9.73
C ILE A 17 -12.77 36.02 10.78
N VAL A 18 -13.29 36.11 12.00
CA VAL A 18 -12.96 35.17 13.08
C VAL A 18 -13.36 33.74 12.71
N ALA A 19 -14.53 33.55 12.09
CA ALA A 19 -14.98 32.23 11.64
C ALA A 19 -14.05 31.64 10.56
N VAL A 20 -13.63 32.43 9.57
CA VAL A 20 -12.70 31.98 8.53
C VAL A 20 -11.32 31.68 9.10
N PHE A 21 -10.84 32.50 10.04
CA PHE A 21 -9.59 32.25 10.75
C PHE A 21 -9.64 30.93 11.52
N ALA A 22 -10.70 30.68 12.29
CA ALA A 22 -10.89 29.43 13.02
C ALA A 22 -10.94 28.22 12.08
N LEU A 23 -11.60 28.33 10.93
CA LEU A 23 -11.59 27.29 9.89
C LEU A 23 -10.19 27.05 9.32
N GLY A 24 -9.42 28.10 9.05
CA GLY A 24 -8.05 27.98 8.55
C GLY A 24 -7.12 27.31 9.56
N VAL A 25 -7.21 27.69 10.84
CA VAL A 25 -6.47 27.05 11.92
C VAL A 25 -6.89 25.59 12.07
N GLY A 26 -8.19 25.30 12.08
CA GLY A 26 -8.72 23.94 12.15
C GLY A 26 -8.25 23.08 10.98
N LEU A 27 -8.24 23.62 9.75
CA LEU A 27 -7.77 22.91 8.57
C LEU A 27 -6.24 22.69 8.62
N THR A 28 -5.47 23.63 9.15
CA THR A 28 -4.01 23.50 9.32
C THR A 28 -3.68 22.44 10.37
N ILE A 29 -4.39 22.45 11.51
CA ILE A 29 -4.25 21.42 12.54
C ILE A 29 -4.68 20.06 11.99
N TYR A 30 -5.80 20.01 11.25
CA TYR A 30 -6.26 18.78 10.62
C TYR A 30 -5.24 18.26 9.60
N ALA A 31 -4.70 19.13 8.74
CA ALA A 31 -3.69 18.76 7.76
C ALA A 31 -2.43 18.25 8.45
N GLY A 32 -1.96 18.90 9.52
CA GLY A 32 -0.84 18.44 10.32
C GLY A 32 -1.11 17.09 11.01
N ALA A 33 -2.29 16.90 11.59
CA ALA A 33 -2.68 15.63 12.19
C ALA A 33 -2.81 14.51 11.13
N VAL A 34 -3.27 14.84 9.92
CA VAL A 34 -3.30 13.92 8.78
C VAL A 34 -1.87 13.63 8.32
N GLU A 35 -0.98 14.61 8.27
CA GLU A 35 0.43 14.42 7.91
C GLU A 35 1.18 13.56 8.95
N ASP A 36 0.89 13.72 10.24
CA ASP A 36 1.43 12.86 11.31
C ASP A 36 0.82 11.45 11.26
N ALA A 37 -0.46 11.32 10.90
CA ALA A 37 -1.16 10.04 10.79
C ALA A 37 -0.85 9.29 9.48
N VAL A 38 -0.46 10.02 8.42
CA VAL A 38 -0.08 9.46 7.11
C VAL A 38 1.43 9.29 7.12
N PRO A 39 1.94 8.04 7.15
CA PRO A 39 3.38 7.81 7.11
C PRO A 39 3.99 8.50 5.88
N GLY A 40 4.92 9.41 6.14
CA GLY A 40 5.50 10.33 5.16
C GLY A 40 6.14 9.68 3.94
N THR A 41 6.55 10.52 3.00
CA THR A 41 7.28 10.20 1.76
C THR A 41 8.73 9.74 2.02
N GLU A 42 8.93 8.89 3.02
CA GLU A 42 10.10 8.02 3.12
C GLU A 42 9.98 6.87 2.09
N PRO A 43 11.00 6.01 1.87
CA PRO A 43 10.87 4.87 0.97
C PRO A 43 9.82 3.94 1.55
N ARG A 44 8.54 4.18 1.18
CA ARG A 44 7.38 3.41 1.57
C ARG A 44 7.76 1.96 1.43
N ASN A 45 7.43 1.16 2.45
CA ASN A 45 7.55 -0.29 2.41
C ASN A 45 6.75 -0.79 1.20
N VAL A 46 7.37 -0.80 0.01
CA VAL A 46 6.79 -1.22 -1.26
C VAL A 46 6.85 -2.73 -1.37
N ALA A 47 7.75 -3.36 -0.61
CA ALA A 47 7.90 -4.79 -0.56
C ALA A 47 6.63 -5.49 -0.06
N GLN A 48 5.97 -4.96 0.99
CA GLN A 48 4.77 -5.61 1.53
C GLN A 48 3.55 -5.52 0.58
N PRO A 49 3.18 -4.36 0.02
CA PRO A 49 2.13 -4.27 -1.01
C PRO A 49 2.46 -5.07 -2.27
N THR A 50 3.73 -5.07 -2.70
CA THR A 50 4.16 -5.85 -3.87
C THR A 50 4.10 -7.35 -3.57
N LEU A 51 4.38 -7.79 -2.34
CA LEU A 51 4.20 -9.17 -1.93
C LEU A 51 2.74 -9.59 -2.05
N SER A 52 1.80 -8.78 -1.54
CA SER A 52 0.37 -9.07 -1.66
C SER A 52 -0.08 -9.14 -3.11
N ALA A 53 0.35 -8.19 -3.95
CA ALA A 53 0.04 -8.21 -5.38
C ALA A 53 0.64 -9.43 -6.12
N VAL A 54 1.85 -9.86 -5.74
CA VAL A 54 2.48 -11.06 -6.28
C VAL A 54 1.74 -12.31 -5.85
N GLU A 55 1.35 -12.41 -4.58
CA GLU A 55 0.57 -13.51 -4.03
C GLU A 55 -0.75 -13.65 -4.77
N ASP A 56 -1.54 -12.58 -4.88
CA ASP A 56 -2.82 -12.57 -5.60
C ASP A 56 -2.68 -12.99 -7.08
N ALA A 57 -1.59 -12.62 -7.75
CA ALA A 57 -1.38 -12.93 -9.15
C ALA A 57 -1.05 -14.42 -9.42
N ILE A 58 -0.42 -15.09 -8.45
CA ILE A 58 0.05 -16.48 -8.59
C ILE A 58 -0.78 -17.48 -7.77
N GLU A 59 -1.60 -16.99 -6.85
CA GLU A 59 -2.52 -17.79 -6.06
C GLU A 59 -3.73 -18.23 -6.89
N THR A 60 -4.22 -19.43 -6.62
CA THR A 60 -5.54 -19.88 -7.04
C THR A 60 -6.15 -20.71 -5.92
N ALA A 61 -7.27 -20.24 -5.38
CA ALA A 61 -8.01 -20.89 -4.30
C ALA A 61 -7.14 -21.21 -3.06
N GLY A 62 -6.34 -20.26 -2.57
CA GLY A 62 -5.48 -20.45 -1.40
C GLY A 62 -4.16 -21.18 -1.67
N VAL A 63 -3.85 -21.50 -2.93
CA VAL A 63 -2.65 -22.24 -3.31
C VAL A 63 -1.87 -21.50 -4.40
N VAL A 64 -0.61 -21.16 -4.09
CA VAL A 64 0.34 -20.58 -5.03
C VAL A 64 0.76 -21.63 -6.06
N GLN A 65 0.53 -21.31 -7.33
CA GLN A 65 0.84 -22.20 -8.46
C GLN A 65 2.18 -21.84 -9.10
N THR A 66 3.07 -22.83 -9.21
CA THR A 66 4.44 -22.61 -9.72
C THR A 66 4.48 -22.29 -11.22
N ASP A 67 3.54 -22.78 -12.01
CA ASP A 67 3.34 -22.46 -13.42
C ASP A 67 2.94 -20.99 -13.66
N ARG A 68 2.34 -20.34 -12.65
CA ARG A 68 1.90 -18.94 -12.72
C ARG A 68 2.97 -17.92 -12.31
N LEU A 69 4.16 -18.35 -11.91
CA LEU A 69 5.30 -17.45 -11.62
C LEU A 69 5.66 -16.54 -12.81
N SER A 70 5.28 -16.90 -14.03
CA SER A 70 5.39 -16.06 -15.23
C SER A 70 4.57 -14.77 -15.15
N ARG A 71 3.46 -14.75 -14.40
CA ARG A 71 2.56 -13.59 -14.24
C ARG A 71 3.10 -12.48 -13.34
N VAL A 72 4.14 -12.76 -12.57
CA VAL A 72 4.81 -11.80 -11.68
C VAL A 72 5.25 -10.52 -12.42
N ASN A 73 5.60 -10.63 -13.70
CA ASN A 73 6.01 -9.49 -14.51
C ASN A 73 4.88 -8.45 -14.68
N ALA A 74 3.61 -8.88 -14.66
CA ALA A 74 2.46 -7.98 -14.82
C ALA A 74 2.19 -7.12 -13.58
N VAL A 75 2.69 -7.53 -12.41
CA VAL A 75 2.52 -6.82 -11.13
C VAL A 75 3.80 -6.14 -10.66
N THR A 76 4.81 -6.06 -11.54
CA THR A 76 6.06 -5.37 -11.22
C THR A 76 5.81 -3.85 -11.14
N PRO A 77 6.18 -3.18 -10.04
CA PRO A 77 6.02 -1.73 -9.93
C PRO A 77 6.77 -0.99 -11.04
N ALA A 78 6.15 0.05 -11.60
CA ALA A 78 6.75 0.82 -12.70
C ALA A 78 8.09 1.45 -12.30
N GLY A 79 9.10 1.30 -13.16
CA GLY A 79 10.45 1.84 -12.93
C GLY A 79 11.27 1.13 -11.85
N ARG A 80 10.81 -0.03 -11.34
CA ARG A 80 11.49 -0.81 -10.30
C ARG A 80 11.87 -2.19 -10.80
N GLN A 81 12.81 -2.83 -10.13
CA GLN A 81 13.11 -4.24 -10.34
C GLN A 81 12.50 -5.10 -9.23
N LEU A 82 12.10 -6.32 -9.60
CA LEU A 82 11.42 -7.27 -8.73
C LEU A 82 12.13 -8.62 -8.80
N ASN A 83 12.50 -9.17 -7.64
CA ASN A 83 12.89 -10.56 -7.48
C ASN A 83 11.88 -11.30 -6.61
N VAL A 84 11.32 -12.38 -7.14
CA VAL A 84 10.41 -13.26 -6.41
C VAL A 84 11.07 -14.61 -6.26
N THR A 85 11.15 -15.09 -5.02
CA THR A 85 11.65 -16.41 -4.67
C THR A 85 10.55 -17.18 -3.95
N LEU A 86 10.21 -18.36 -4.45
CA LEU A 86 9.28 -19.30 -3.84
C LEU A 86 10.06 -20.55 -3.41
N THR A 87 9.88 -20.99 -2.17
CA THR A 87 10.52 -22.21 -1.64
C THR A 87 9.48 -23.14 -1.03
N ALA A 88 9.55 -24.44 -1.34
CA ALA A 88 8.70 -25.46 -0.73
C ALA A 88 9.49 -26.78 -0.57
N GLY A 89 9.81 -27.15 0.68
CA GLY A 89 10.78 -28.22 0.94
C GLY A 89 12.13 -27.94 0.29
N ASP A 90 12.67 -28.91 -0.44
CA ASP A 90 13.96 -28.80 -1.15
C ASP A 90 13.86 -28.10 -2.51
N ARG A 91 12.66 -27.65 -2.90
CA ARG A 91 12.44 -26.98 -4.18
C ARG A 91 12.45 -25.47 -4.02
N ARG A 92 13.10 -24.81 -4.97
CA ARG A 92 13.18 -23.35 -5.05
C ARG A 92 12.92 -22.89 -6.49
N TRP A 93 12.03 -21.94 -6.64
CA TRP A 93 11.79 -21.22 -7.88
C TRP A 93 12.14 -19.75 -7.68
N THR A 94 12.73 -19.13 -8.69
CA THR A 94 13.11 -17.72 -8.63
C THR A 94 12.80 -17.04 -9.95
N ARG A 95 12.29 -15.83 -9.88
CA ARG A 95 11.95 -14.98 -11.02
C ARG A 95 12.50 -13.59 -10.80
N GLY A 96 13.10 -13.01 -11.84
CA GLY A 96 13.74 -11.68 -11.80
C GLY A 96 15.23 -11.74 -11.44
N ASP A 97 15.89 -10.60 -11.60
CA ASP A 97 17.33 -10.47 -11.40
C ASP A 97 17.75 -10.61 -9.94
N ARG A 98 19.04 -10.86 -9.70
CA ARG A 98 19.57 -10.98 -8.36
C ARG A 98 19.49 -9.62 -7.65
N ALA A 99 18.65 -9.57 -6.61
CA ALA A 99 18.45 -8.36 -5.83
C ALA A 99 19.75 -7.89 -5.14
N PRO A 100 20.04 -6.58 -5.13
CA PRO A 100 21.12 -5.99 -4.33
C PRO A 100 20.83 -6.13 -2.83
N ALA A 101 21.86 -5.96 -2.00
CA ALA A 101 21.74 -6.08 -0.55
C ALA A 101 20.79 -5.03 0.07
N SER A 102 20.69 -3.85 -0.55
CA SER A 102 19.82 -2.74 -0.16
C SER A 102 18.35 -2.91 -0.57
N ALA A 103 18.00 -3.94 -1.34
CA ALA A 103 16.63 -4.15 -1.79
C ALA A 103 15.67 -4.37 -0.61
N GLN A 104 14.53 -3.69 -0.64
CA GLN A 104 13.46 -3.92 0.33
C GLN A 104 12.96 -5.36 0.20
N ARG A 105 12.68 -6.02 1.32
CA ARG A 105 12.32 -7.44 1.36
C ARG A 105 11.06 -7.65 2.18
N ALA A 106 10.13 -8.43 1.63
CA ALA A 106 8.98 -8.96 2.34
C ALA A 106 8.91 -10.48 2.15
N SER A 107 8.36 -11.20 3.13
CA SER A 107 8.15 -12.65 2.99
C SER A 107 6.94 -13.12 3.77
N THR A 108 6.21 -14.08 3.21
CA THR A 108 5.05 -14.71 3.85
C THR A 108 5.10 -16.24 3.70
N ARG A 109 4.32 -16.95 4.52
CA ARG A 109 4.11 -18.40 4.38
C ARG A 109 2.92 -18.63 3.45
N VAL A 110 3.08 -19.55 2.49
CA VAL A 110 2.05 -19.87 1.50
C VAL A 110 1.92 -21.38 1.33
N SER A 111 0.77 -21.83 0.85
CA SER A 111 0.58 -23.18 0.35
C SER A 111 1.03 -23.24 -1.10
N VAL A 112 1.95 -24.14 -1.45
CA VAL A 112 2.53 -24.24 -2.79
C VAL A 112 2.06 -25.50 -3.49
N GLY A 113 1.48 -25.33 -4.68
CA GLY A 113 1.14 -26.41 -5.60
C GLY A 113 2.37 -26.91 -6.35
N LEU A 114 2.72 -28.19 -6.14
CA LEU A 114 3.86 -28.85 -6.77
C LEU A 114 3.49 -29.56 -8.09
N GLY A 115 2.29 -29.33 -8.60
CA GLY A 115 1.66 -30.13 -9.65
C GLY A 115 1.04 -31.42 -9.11
N SER A 116 0.20 -32.06 -9.94
CA SER A 116 -0.48 -33.34 -9.65
C SER A 116 -1.25 -33.38 -8.32
N GLY A 117 -1.91 -32.28 -7.94
CA GLY A 117 -2.72 -32.18 -6.72
C GLY A 117 -1.92 -32.13 -5.40
N ARG A 118 -0.58 -32.11 -5.44
CA ARG A 118 0.23 -32.06 -4.23
C ARG A 118 0.42 -30.62 -3.77
N VAL A 119 0.06 -30.37 -2.52
CA VAL A 119 0.25 -29.08 -1.85
C VAL A 119 1.25 -29.26 -0.71
N ARG A 120 2.22 -28.34 -0.59
CA ARG A 120 3.14 -28.28 0.56
C ARG A 120 3.24 -26.87 1.10
N PRO A 121 3.43 -26.70 2.42
CA PRO A 121 3.75 -25.40 2.96
C PRO A 121 5.10 -24.91 2.41
N GLY A 122 5.15 -23.63 2.12
CA GLY A 122 6.31 -22.95 1.57
C GLY A 122 6.43 -21.52 2.05
N ARG A 123 7.37 -20.81 1.44
CA ARG A 123 7.64 -19.40 1.70
C ARG A 123 7.77 -18.66 0.40
N LEU A 124 7.02 -17.57 0.28
CA LEU A 124 7.13 -16.58 -0.78
C LEU A 124 7.97 -15.43 -0.23
N THR A 125 9.02 -15.05 -0.97
CA THR A 125 9.88 -13.90 -0.65
C THR A 125 9.90 -12.97 -1.85
N VAL A 126 9.64 -11.70 -1.61
CA VAL A 126 9.67 -10.65 -2.61
C VAL A 126 10.76 -9.65 -2.24
N ARG A 127 11.56 -9.23 -3.23
CA ARG A 127 12.55 -8.17 -3.10
C ARG A 127 12.33 -7.14 -4.20
N VAL A 128 12.30 -5.87 -3.81
CA VAL A 128 12.04 -4.74 -4.72
C VAL A 128 13.10 -3.67 -4.49
N TRP A 129 13.62 -3.10 -5.59
CA TRP A 129 14.54 -1.98 -5.56
C TRP A 129 14.19 -0.98 -6.65
#